data_AF-A0A355RHQ1-F1
#
_entry.id   AF-A0A355RHQ1-F1
#
_cell.length_a   1.000
_cell.length_b   1.000
_cell.length_c   1.000
_cell.angle_alpha   90.00
_cell.angle_beta   90.00
_cell.angle_gamma   90.00
#
_symmetry.space_group_name_H-M   'P 1'
#
loop_
_entity.id
_entity.type
_entity.pdbx_description
1 polymer ?
#
loop_
_entity_poly.entity_id
_entity_poly.type
_entity_poly.pdbx_seq_one_letter_code
_entity_poly.pdbx_strand_id
1 'polypeptide(L)'
;PFRFALVGMGVNAALAVGLMPFIGWLAAAIATSLSAWAMVGLLFWGARGFDNILKPDAALKHRLLRMCITSLFLGVALYSIQFFISPAITSVSGRIVYALFLVIAGAGLYLWLGERLKAFSLQEIKAS
;
A
#
# COMPACT_ATOMS: atom_id res chain seq x y z
N PRO A 1 -8.24 -3.86 22.34
CA PRO A 1 -7.25 -3.11 21.54
C PRO A 1 -5.77 -3.39 21.92
N PHE A 2 -5.34 -3.17 23.18
CA PHE A 2 -3.93 -3.29 23.59
C PHE A 2 -3.34 -4.70 23.36
N ARG A 3 -4.13 -5.77 23.56
CA ARG A 3 -3.70 -7.16 23.32
C ARG A 3 -3.26 -7.40 21.87
N PHE A 4 -3.93 -6.80 20.88
CA PHE A 4 -3.53 -6.93 19.48
C PHE A 4 -2.23 -6.18 19.17
N ALA A 5 -2.00 -5.04 19.84
CA ALA A 5 -0.74 -4.31 19.74
C ALA A 5 0.44 -5.13 20.27
N LEU A 6 0.26 -5.81 21.41
CA LEU A 6 1.27 -6.73 21.94
C LEU A 6 1.55 -7.90 20.98
N VAL A 7 0.52 -8.48 20.37
CA VAL A 7 0.73 -9.54 19.35
C VAL A 7 1.48 -8.98 18.15
N GLY A 8 1.12 -7.79 17.65
CA GLY A 8 1.83 -7.14 16.55
C GLY A 8 3.30 -6.86 16.87
N MET A 9 3.59 -6.39 18.09
CA MET A 9 4.97 -6.20 18.59
C MET A 9 5.73 -7.53 18.65
N GLY A 10 5.09 -8.59 19.13
CA GLY A 10 5.67 -9.93 19.18
C GLY A 10 5.98 -10.50 17.80
N VAL A 11 5.04 -10.39 16.85
CA VAL A 11 5.23 -10.82 15.46
C VAL A 11 6.37 -10.05 14.81
N ASN A 12 6.46 -8.73 15.04
CA ASN A 12 7.51 -7.90 14.47
C ASN A 12 8.89 -8.33 14.99
N ALA A 13 9.05 -8.42 16.32
CA ALA A 13 10.31 -8.84 16.92
C ALA A 13 10.71 -10.26 16.49
N ALA A 14 9.77 -11.21 16.49
CA ALA A 14 10.02 -12.58 16.10
C ALA A 14 10.48 -12.70 14.64
N LEU A 15 9.82 -12.00 13.71
CA LEU A 15 10.21 -11.99 12.30
C LEU A 15 11.53 -11.24 12.08
N ALA A 16 11.73 -10.10 12.74
CA ALA A 16 12.94 -9.30 12.57
C ALA A 16 14.18 -10.08 13.00
N VAL A 17 14.13 -10.72 14.18
CA VAL A 17 15.24 -11.54 14.69
C VAL A 17 15.35 -12.86 13.93
N GLY A 18 14.23 -13.52 13.66
CA GLY A 18 14.20 -14.83 12.99
C GLY A 18 14.66 -14.79 11.54
N LEU A 19 14.38 -13.71 10.79
CA LEU A 19 14.79 -13.57 9.40
C LEU A 19 16.19 -12.93 9.24
N MET A 20 16.73 -12.30 10.29
CA MET A 20 18.03 -11.61 10.25
C MET A 20 19.18 -12.48 9.68
N PRO A 21 19.32 -13.76 10.05
CA PRO A 21 20.39 -14.62 9.52
C PRO A 21 20.25 -14.95 8.03
N PHE A 22 19.04 -14.85 7.47
CA PHE A 22 18.74 -15.28 6.10
C PHE A 22 18.79 -14.13 5.11
N ILE A 23 18.26 -12.95 5.50
CA ILE A 23 18.07 -11.82 4.58
C ILE A 23 18.63 -10.50 5.14
N GLY A 24 19.33 -10.54 6.27
CA GLY A 24 20.02 -9.39 6.84
C GLY A 24 19.08 -8.23 7.19
N TRP A 25 19.47 -7.02 6.82
CA TRP A 25 18.74 -5.79 7.14
C TRP A 25 17.32 -5.71 6.55
N LEU A 26 17.05 -6.47 5.47
CA LEU A 26 15.70 -6.54 4.88
C LEU A 26 14.69 -7.21 5.83
N ALA A 27 15.16 -8.02 6.78
CA ALA A 27 14.33 -8.67 7.79
C ALA A 27 13.46 -7.67 8.56
N ALA A 28 14.02 -6.52 8.96
CA ALA A 28 13.28 -5.51 9.72
C ALA A 28 12.13 -4.88 8.92
N ALA A 29 12.34 -4.64 7.62
CA ALA A 29 11.32 -4.09 6.73
C ALA A 29 10.18 -5.09 6.53
N ILE A 30 10.51 -6.34 6.22
CA ILE A 30 9.53 -7.41 6.01
C ILE A 30 8.75 -7.70 7.29
N ALA A 31 9.43 -7.77 8.43
CA ALA A 31 8.81 -7.95 9.74
C ALA A 31 7.78 -6.85 10.03
N THR A 32 8.11 -5.59 9.74
CA THR A 32 7.19 -4.46 9.95
C THR A 32 5.96 -4.55 9.07
N SER A 33 6.13 -4.84 7.77
CA SER A 33 5.00 -5.01 6.84
C SER A 33 4.10 -6.17 7.23
N LEU A 34 4.66 -7.34 7.53
CA LEU A 34 3.89 -8.53 7.91
C LEU A 34 3.16 -8.34 9.24
N SER A 35 3.77 -7.67 10.21
CA SER A 35 3.16 -7.39 11.50
C SER A 35 1.99 -6.41 11.40
N ALA A 36 2.10 -5.42 10.52
CA ALA A 36 0.98 -4.53 10.20
C ALA A 36 -0.22 -5.30 9.63
N TRP A 37 0.03 -6.25 8.71
CA TRP A 37 -1.02 -7.12 8.16
C TRP A 37 -1.60 -8.08 9.20
N ALA A 38 -0.77 -8.64 10.09
CA ALA A 38 -1.24 -9.46 11.20
C ALA A 38 -2.20 -8.66 12.11
N MET A 39 -1.87 -7.40 12.41
CA MET A 39 -2.73 -6.50 13.16
C MET A 39 -4.06 -6.23 12.45
N VAL A 40 -4.05 -5.98 11.13
CA VAL A 40 -5.28 -5.85 10.32
C VAL A 40 -6.15 -7.10 10.44
N GLY A 41 -5.55 -8.29 10.36
CA GLY A 41 -6.24 -9.56 10.53
C GLY A 41 -6.87 -9.73 11.92
N LEU A 42 -6.11 -9.43 12.98
CA LEU A 42 -6.60 -9.46 14.37
C LEU A 42 -7.76 -8.49 14.59
N LEU A 43 -7.66 -7.27 14.03
CA LEU A 43 -8.71 -6.27 14.14
C LEU A 43 -9.96 -6.72 13.41
N PHE A 44 -9.82 -7.27 12.20
CA PHE A 44 -10.93 -7.81 11.42
C PHE A 44 -11.62 -8.96 12.15
N TRP A 45 -10.86 -9.89 12.73
CA TRP A 45 -11.42 -11.01 13.50
C TRP A 45 -12.10 -10.55 14.79
N GLY A 46 -11.45 -9.65 15.55
CA GLY A 46 -12.02 -9.06 16.76
C GLY A 46 -13.27 -8.22 16.50
N ALA A 47 -13.38 -7.61 15.30
CA ALA A 47 -14.54 -6.84 14.89
C ALA A 47 -15.75 -7.71 14.51
N ARG A 48 -15.57 -9.01 14.23
CA ARG A 48 -16.69 -9.90 13.87
C ARG A 48 -17.68 -10.13 15.01
N GLY A 49 -17.27 -9.94 16.27
CA GLY A 49 -18.19 -10.02 17.42
C GLY A 49 -19.15 -8.84 17.54
N PHE A 50 -19.01 -7.79 16.72
CA PHE A 50 -19.97 -6.70 16.61
C PHE A 50 -20.97 -7.02 15.48
N ASP A 51 -21.79 -8.04 15.71
CA ASP A 51 -22.66 -8.75 14.75
C ASP A 51 -23.65 -7.88 13.93
N ASN A 52 -23.72 -6.57 14.15
CA ASN A 52 -24.72 -5.71 13.52
C ASN A 52 -24.18 -4.49 12.76
N ILE A 53 -22.85 -4.33 12.64
CA ILE A 53 -22.26 -3.11 12.04
C ILE A 53 -21.46 -3.43 10.75
N LEU A 54 -20.73 -4.53 10.69
CA LEU A 54 -19.93 -4.90 9.51
C LEU A 54 -20.65 -5.94 8.63
N LYS A 55 -21.63 -5.50 7.85
CA LYS A 55 -22.04 -6.29 6.68
C LYS A 55 -21.00 -6.06 5.59
N PRO A 56 -20.22 -7.08 5.16
CA PRO A 56 -19.29 -6.92 4.05
C PRO A 56 -20.09 -6.55 2.80
N ASP A 57 -20.01 -5.28 2.43
CA ASP A 57 -20.73 -4.74 1.29
C ASP A 57 -20.12 -5.29 0.00
N ALA A 58 -20.94 -5.86 -0.88
CA ALA A 58 -20.50 -6.29 -2.20
C ALA A 58 -19.89 -5.13 -3.00
N ALA A 59 -20.35 -3.89 -2.74
CA ALA A 59 -19.77 -2.69 -3.32
C ALA A 59 -18.33 -2.47 -2.84
N LEU A 60 -18.01 -2.75 -1.57
CA LEU A 60 -16.65 -2.65 -1.03
C LEU A 60 -15.70 -3.63 -1.74
N LYS A 61 -16.13 -4.88 -1.96
CA LYS A 61 -15.31 -5.87 -2.69
C LYS A 61 -15.03 -5.42 -4.12
N HIS A 62 -16.03 -4.93 -4.84
CA HIS A 62 -15.85 -4.39 -6.18
C HIS A 62 -14.99 -3.12 -6.22
N ARG A 63 -15.05 -2.29 -5.16
CA ARG A 63 -14.21 -1.10 -5.02
C ARG A 63 -12.75 -1.45 -4.77
N LEU A 64 -12.49 -2.41 -3.88
CA LEU A 64 -11.13 -2.93 -3.62
C LEU A 64 -10.50 -3.50 -4.88
N LEU A 65 -11.24 -4.31 -5.65
CA LEU A 65 -10.73 -4.84 -6.93
C LEU A 65 -10.38 -3.72 -7.91
N ARG A 66 -11.23 -2.69 -8.04
CA ARG A 66 -10.93 -1.52 -8.88
C ARG A 66 -9.69 -0.77 -8.40
N MET A 67 -9.51 -0.57 -7.10
CA MET A 67 -8.29 0.03 -6.53
C MET A 67 -7.04 -0.78 -6.85
N CYS A 68 -7.09 -2.10 -6.72
CA CYS A 68 -5.99 -2.99 -7.09
C CYS A 68 -5.64 -2.87 -8.57
N ILE A 69 -6.65 -2.85 -9.46
CA ILE A 69 -6.45 -2.66 -10.90
C ILE A 69 -5.81 -1.30 -11.20
N THR A 70 -6.31 -0.22 -10.60
CA THR A 70 -5.73 1.13 -10.73
C THR A 70 -4.26 1.16 -10.28
N SER A 71 -3.95 0.52 -9.15
CA SER A 71 -2.59 0.44 -8.62
C SER A 71 -1.66 -0.37 -9.53
N LEU A 72 -2.16 -1.44 -10.14
CA LEU A 72 -1.40 -2.23 -11.12
C LEU A 72 -1.08 -1.42 -12.37
N PHE A 73 -2.08 -0.70 -12.94
CA PHE A 73 -1.85 0.17 -14.09
C PHE A 73 -0.85 1.29 -13.78
N LEU A 74 -0.94 1.90 -12.60
CA LEU A 74 0.03 2.89 -12.15
C LEU A 74 1.44 2.28 -12.09
N GLY A 75 1.58 1.09 -11.49
CA GLY A 75 2.86 0.40 -11.39
C GLY A 75 3.48 0.11 -12.75
N VAL A 76 2.69 -0.38 -13.71
CA VAL A 76 3.13 -0.63 -15.09
C VAL A 76 3.55 0.67 -15.78
N ALA A 77 2.78 1.75 -15.62
CA ALA A 77 3.10 3.04 -16.23
C ALA A 77 4.41 3.61 -15.69
N LEU A 78 4.57 3.67 -14.36
CA LEU A 78 5.79 4.19 -13.73
C LEU A 78 7.01 3.32 -14.04
N TYR A 79 6.85 2.00 -14.06
CA TYR A 79 7.92 1.08 -14.44
C TYR A 79 8.34 1.27 -15.90
N SER A 80 7.39 1.49 -16.81
CA SER A 80 7.68 1.76 -18.22
C SER A 80 8.46 3.08 -18.37
N ILE A 81 8.02 4.14 -17.70
CA ILE A 81 8.73 5.44 -17.69
C ILE A 81 10.15 5.26 -17.14
N GLN A 82 10.29 4.52 -16.03
CA GLN A 82 11.59 4.18 -15.45
C GLN A 82 12.50 3.48 -16.44
N PHE A 83 11.99 2.47 -17.15
CA PHE A 83 12.77 1.68 -18.08
C PHE A 83 13.31 2.52 -19.26
N PHE A 84 12.49 3.40 -19.83
CA PHE A 84 12.89 4.21 -20.99
C PHE A 84 13.68 5.48 -20.64
N ILE A 85 13.33 6.16 -19.55
CA ILE A 85 13.88 7.49 -19.23
C ILE A 85 15.09 7.39 -18.29
N SER A 86 15.10 6.45 -17.35
CA SER A 86 16.19 6.35 -16.37
C SER A 86 17.59 6.22 -16.99
N PRO A 87 17.81 5.53 -18.12
CA PRO A 87 19.14 5.47 -18.75
C PRO A 87 19.70 6.83 -19.18
N ALA A 88 18.82 7.78 -19.50
CA ALA A 88 19.22 9.13 -19.90
C ALA A 88 19.64 10.02 -18.70
N ILE A 89 19.36 9.58 -17.46
CA ILE A 89 19.58 10.36 -16.24
C ILE A 89 20.79 9.81 -15.49
N THR A 90 21.94 10.42 -15.74
CA THR A 90 23.24 9.99 -15.18
C THR A 90 23.65 10.78 -13.94
N SER A 91 23.21 12.05 -13.82
CA SER A 91 23.59 12.92 -12.70
C SER A 91 22.77 12.68 -11.43
N VAL A 92 23.40 12.88 -10.26
CA VAL A 92 22.73 12.71 -8.96
C VAL A 92 21.59 13.69 -8.77
N SER A 93 21.79 14.97 -9.12
CA SER A 93 20.73 15.98 -9.08
C SER A 93 19.58 15.65 -10.03
N GLY A 94 19.90 15.15 -11.23
CA GLY A 94 18.91 14.68 -12.20
C GLY A 94 18.03 13.56 -11.65
N ARG A 95 18.60 12.60 -10.91
CA ARG A 95 17.85 11.51 -10.27
C ARG A 95 16.86 12.01 -9.23
N ILE A 96 17.22 13.02 -8.44
CA ILE A 96 16.32 13.62 -7.43
C ILE A 96 15.15 14.32 -8.11
N VAL A 97 15.43 15.17 -9.11
CA VAL A 97 14.40 15.89 -9.87
C VAL A 97 13.46 14.90 -10.57
N TYR A 98 14.02 13.84 -11.13
CA TYR A 98 13.26 12.80 -11.80
C TYR A 98 12.42 11.95 -10.83
N ALA A 99 12.94 11.62 -9.65
CA ALA A 99 12.14 10.96 -8.61
C ALA A 99 10.96 11.83 -8.18
N LEU A 100 11.18 13.14 -7.98
CA LEU A 100 10.09 14.09 -7.68
C LEU A 100 9.06 14.14 -8.80
N PHE A 101 9.51 14.17 -10.06
CA PHE A 101 8.63 14.10 -11.22
C PHE A 101 7.80 12.81 -11.22
N LEU A 102 8.41 11.65 -11.00
CA LEU A 102 7.69 10.36 -10.94
C LEU A 102 6.64 10.35 -9.82
N VAL A 103 6.95 10.93 -8.65
CA VAL A 103 5.99 11.02 -7.54
C VAL A 103 4.79 11.89 -7.93
N ILE A 104 5.02 13.08 -8.48
CA ILE A 104 3.94 14.02 -8.85
C ILE A 104 3.11 13.44 -10.01
N ALA A 105 3.78 12.94 -11.06
CA ALA A 105 3.12 12.34 -12.21
C ALA A 105 2.34 11.08 -11.80
N GLY A 106 2.92 10.23 -10.94
CA GLY A 106 2.27 9.04 -10.41
C GLY A 106 1.05 9.37 -9.56
N ALA A 107 1.14 10.37 -8.68
CA ALA A 107 0.00 10.84 -7.91
C ALA A 107 -1.14 11.33 -8.83
N GLY A 108 -0.80 12.17 -9.82
CA GLY A 108 -1.78 12.65 -10.80
C GLY A 108 -2.43 11.52 -11.60
N LEU A 109 -1.63 10.56 -12.09
CA LEU A 109 -2.11 9.41 -12.86
C LEU A 109 -2.99 8.49 -12.02
N TYR A 110 -2.64 8.25 -10.76
CA TYR A 110 -3.45 7.45 -9.85
C TYR A 110 -4.81 8.08 -9.57
N LEU A 111 -4.85 9.38 -9.29
CA LEU A 111 -6.10 10.12 -9.09
C LEU A 111 -6.97 10.07 -10.34
N TRP A 112 -6.37 10.32 -11.51
CA TRP A 112 -7.08 10.31 -12.79
C TRP A 112 -7.63 8.92 -13.15
N LEU A 113 -6.82 7.87 -13.04
CA LEU A 113 -7.26 6.49 -13.28
C LEU A 113 -8.29 6.05 -12.24
N GLY A 114 -8.10 6.41 -10.98
CA GLY A 114 -9.01 6.04 -9.90
C GLY A 114 -10.40 6.66 -10.04
N GLU A 115 -10.49 7.89 -10.53
CA GLU A 115 -11.77 8.53 -10.86
C GLU A 115 -12.42 7.86 -12.09
N ARG A 116 -11.66 7.63 -13.16
CA ARG A 116 -12.15 6.99 -14.40
C ARG A 116 -12.63 5.56 -14.20
N LEU A 117 -11.90 4.78 -13.41
CA LEU A 117 -12.23 3.40 -13.06
C LEU A 117 -13.27 3.31 -11.94
N LYS A 118 -13.78 4.45 -11.44
CA LYS A 118 -14.73 4.53 -10.32
C LYS A 118 -14.23 3.77 -9.09
N ALA A 119 -12.92 3.82 -8.83
CA ALA A 119 -12.30 3.25 -7.63
C ALA A 119 -12.53 4.17 -6.42
N PHE A 120 -12.59 5.48 -6.64
CA PHE A 120 -12.96 6.50 -5.66
C PHE A 120 -13.51 7.74 -6.38
N SER A 121 -14.40 8.48 -5.71
CA SER A 121 -14.92 9.75 -6.20
C SER A 121 -14.24 10.89 -5.44
N LEU A 122 -13.59 11.80 -6.17
CA LEU A 122 -13.02 13.01 -5.58
C LEU A 122 -14.12 13.93 -5.01
N GLN A 123 -15.34 13.85 -5.54
CA GLN A 123 -16.48 14.61 -5.05
C GLN A 123 -16.97 14.07 -3.70
N GLU A 124 -17.00 12.75 -3.51
CA GLU A 124 -17.35 12.14 -2.22
C GLU A 124 -16.30 12.44 -1.15
N ILE A 125 -15.00 12.41 -1.52
CA ILE A 125 -13.91 12.74 -0.60
C ILE A 125 -13.95 14.21 -0.18
N LYS A 126 -14.31 15.12 -1.09
CA LYS A 126 -14.49 16.55 -0.76
C LYS A 126 -15.75 16.84 0.05
N ALA A 127 -16.73 15.94 0.04
CA ALA A 127 -18.00 16.10 0.74
C ALA A 127 -18.00 15.47 2.16
N SER A 128 -16.92 14.79 2.56
CA SER A 128 -16.71 14.20 3.88
C SER A 128 -15.83 15.10 4.75
#